data_AF-A0A8J7UNC3-F1
#
_entry.id   AF-A0A8J7UNC3-F1
#
_cell.length_a   1.000
_cell.length_b   1.000
_cell.length_c   1.000
_cell.angle_alpha   90.00
_cell.angle_beta   90.00
_cell.angle_gamma   90.00
#
_symmetry.space_group_name_H-M   'P 1'
#
loop_
_entity.id
_entity.type
_entity.pdbx_description
1 polymer ?
#
loop_
_entity_poly.entity_id
_entity_poly.type
_entity_poly.pdbx_seq_one_letter_code
_entity_poly.pdbx_strand_id
1 'polypeptide(L)'
;MDSYEVLHKEDAEAGGYSTEAVSPVVGVMLMLVVTIIIAAVVSASASGVSDETEKAPVSVIDAHVDMHFENMMGTSPNIRLTLLSGDSLQTNDLQIITYYTIPSLKRIPEDCRGQVIKHTIDGGLEPGSAPWDRELNPITHPQVNDGGILKLNEVGEYNGAAFGEFVWRPGRVLKVWPDAGAISDFFGFDIEDDDYGFGEGSFVEVNILHTPSGKIIFKKELEVKG
;
A
#
# COMPACT_ATOMS: atom_id res chain seq x y z
N MET A 1 9.70 91.79 38.83
CA MET A 1 10.67 90.70 38.62
C MET A 1 9.84 89.44 38.47
N ASP A 2 9.70 89.04 37.21
CA ASP A 2 9.28 87.74 36.65
C ASP A 2 8.04 87.02 37.19
N SER A 3 7.18 86.34 36.41
CA SER A 3 6.92 86.17 34.97
C SER A 3 6.09 84.86 34.86
N TYR A 4 4.92 84.90 34.21
CA TYR A 4 4.14 83.81 33.52
C TYR A 4 3.61 82.57 34.32
N GLU A 5 2.28 82.37 34.34
CA GLU A 5 1.44 81.37 33.58
C GLU A 5 1.49 79.92 34.13
N VAL A 6 0.42 79.34 34.70
CA VAL A 6 -0.84 78.78 34.13
C VAL A 6 -0.67 77.35 33.55
N LEU A 7 -1.46 76.41 34.13
CA LEU A 7 -1.99 75.13 33.61
C LEU A 7 -1.05 73.94 33.26
N HIS A 8 -1.23 72.77 33.90
CA HIS A 8 -2.06 71.65 33.40
C HIS A 8 -1.91 70.38 34.28
N LYS A 9 -3.05 69.69 34.48
CA LYS A 9 -3.21 68.29 34.93
C LYS A 9 -2.42 67.32 34.04
N GLU A 10 -1.97 66.19 34.61
CA GLU A 10 -2.30 64.81 34.19
C GLU A 10 -1.36 63.79 34.87
N ASP A 11 -1.93 63.06 35.83
CA ASP A 11 -1.98 61.60 35.94
C ASP A 11 -0.85 60.77 35.29
N ALA A 12 -0.12 60.05 36.13
CA ALA A 12 0.36 58.71 35.83
C ALA A 12 0.52 57.91 37.13
N GLU A 13 -0.58 57.27 37.56
CA GLU A 13 -0.52 56.17 38.53
C GLU A 13 0.40 55.08 37.98
N ALA A 14 1.51 54.83 38.66
CA ALA A 14 2.27 53.61 38.48
C ALA A 14 1.43 52.45 39.04
N GLY A 15 0.73 51.75 38.16
CA GLY A 15 -0.01 50.52 38.45
C GLY A 15 0.90 49.50 39.11
N GLY A 16 0.81 49.41 40.44
CA GLY A 16 1.34 48.31 41.21
C GLY A 16 0.42 47.11 41.01
N TYR A 17 0.84 46.14 40.20
CA TYR A 17 0.19 44.84 40.15
C TYR A 17 0.31 44.18 41.52
N SER A 18 -0.78 44.17 42.29
CA SER A 18 -0.95 43.22 43.37
C SER A 18 -0.92 41.83 42.75
N THR A 19 0.21 41.15 42.87
CA THR A 19 0.26 39.70 42.68
C THR A 19 -0.58 39.11 43.80
N GLU A 20 -1.83 38.76 43.50
CA GLU A 20 -2.65 37.99 44.43
C GLU A 20 -1.87 36.71 44.75
N ALA A 21 -1.40 36.61 45.99
CA ALA A 21 -0.72 35.42 46.48
C ALA A 21 -1.76 34.29 46.49
N VAL A 22 -1.76 33.49 45.42
CA VAL A 22 -2.58 32.29 45.33
C VAL A 22 -2.18 31.37 46.49
N SER A 23 -3.18 30.91 47.26
CA SER A 23 -2.88 30.09 48.42
C SER A 23 -2.32 28.71 48.00
N PRO A 24 -1.39 28.13 48.77
CA PRO A 24 -0.80 26.81 48.44
C PRO A 24 -1.83 25.72 48.18
N VAL A 25 -3.00 25.79 48.82
CA VAL A 25 -4.10 24.83 48.64
C VAL A 25 -4.70 24.94 47.24
N VAL A 26 -4.91 26.16 46.74
CA VAL A 26 -5.48 26.38 45.40
C VAL A 26 -4.50 25.90 44.31
N GLY A 27 -3.19 26.10 44.50
CA GLY A 27 -2.17 25.59 43.59
C GLY A 27 -2.22 24.06 43.44
N VAL A 28 -2.33 23.35 44.56
CA VAL A 28 -2.43 21.87 44.55
C VAL A 28 -3.76 21.40 43.95
N MET A 29 -4.87 22.05 44.31
CA MET A 29 -6.19 21.70 43.77
C MET A 29 -6.24 21.88 42.25
N LEU A 30 -5.68 22.97 41.73
CA LEU A 30 -5.58 23.21 40.28
C LEU A 30 -4.68 22.19 39.59
N MET A 31 -3.53 21.84 40.17
CA MET A 31 -2.61 20.85 39.59
C MET A 31 -3.26 19.47 39.46
N LEU A 32 -4.01 19.05 40.48
CA LEU A 32 -4.72 17.77 40.47
C LEU A 32 -5.79 17.73 39.37
N VAL A 33 -6.61 18.77 39.27
CA VAL A 33 -7.67 18.85 38.26
C VAL A 33 -7.09 18.82 36.85
N VAL A 34 -6.07 19.64 36.58
CA VAL A 34 -5.40 19.69 35.28
C VAL A 34 -4.80 18.33 34.92
N THR A 35 -4.15 17.66 35.87
CA THR A 35 -3.56 16.34 35.65
C THR A 35 -4.62 15.30 35.31
N ILE A 36 -5.75 15.29 36.03
CA ILE A 36 -6.86 14.36 35.79
C ILE A 36 -7.49 14.63 34.41
N ILE A 37 -7.70 15.89 34.03
CA ILE A 37 -8.24 16.25 32.71
C ILE A 37 -7.28 15.83 31.61
N ILE A 38 -5.99 16.12 31.73
CA ILE A 38 -4.98 15.71 30.73
C ILE A 38 -4.91 14.19 30.64
N ALA A 39 -4.89 13.48 31.77
CA ALA A 39 -4.89 12.02 31.78
C ALA A 39 -6.14 11.43 31.09
N ALA A 40 -7.31 12.04 31.30
CA ALA A 40 -8.56 11.62 30.65
C ALA A 40 -8.54 11.89 29.14
N VAL A 41 -8.06 13.06 28.70
CA VAL A 41 -7.93 13.39 27.28
C VAL A 41 -6.90 12.47 26.60
N VAL A 42 -5.75 12.24 27.23
CA VAL A 42 -4.72 11.31 26.72
C VAL A 42 -5.26 9.87 26.68
N SER A 43 -6.03 9.44 27.68
CA SER A 43 -6.66 8.10 27.70
C SER A 43 -7.76 7.96 26.64
N ALA A 44 -8.54 9.02 26.42
CA ALA A 44 -9.57 9.05 25.37
C ALA A 44 -8.92 9.03 23.97
N SER A 45 -7.81 9.74 23.77
CA SER A 45 -7.04 9.70 22.52
C SER A 45 -6.40 8.33 22.27
N ALA A 46 -6.01 7.60 23.32
CA ALA A 46 -5.51 6.23 23.20
C ALA A 46 -6.62 5.19 22.96
N SER A 47 -7.86 5.49 23.41
CA SER A 47 -9.02 4.59 23.28
C SER A 47 -9.85 4.85 22.02
N GLY A 48 -9.57 5.92 21.27
CA GLY A 48 -10.26 6.31 20.04
C GLY A 48 -9.80 5.59 18.77
N VAL A 49 -8.81 4.70 18.86
CA VAL A 49 -8.45 3.74 17.81
C VAL A 49 -8.93 2.37 18.27
N SER A 50 -10.25 2.18 18.29
CA SER A 50 -10.79 0.84 18.19
C SER A 50 -10.55 0.38 16.75
N ASP A 51 -9.54 -0.48 16.58
CA ASP A 51 -9.25 -1.21 15.35
C ASP A 51 -10.51 -1.96 14.87
N GLU A 52 -11.41 -1.31 14.14
CA GLU A 52 -12.37 -2.00 13.27
C GLU A 52 -11.67 -2.48 11.99
N THR A 53 -10.39 -2.90 12.08
CA THR A 53 -9.79 -3.70 11.02
C THR A 53 -10.33 -5.11 11.17
N GLU A 54 -10.97 -5.63 10.13
CA GLU A 54 -11.44 -7.00 10.14
C GLU A 54 -10.27 -7.95 10.40
N LYS A 55 -10.53 -9.07 11.09
CA LYS A 55 -9.50 -10.08 11.34
C LYS A 55 -8.95 -10.56 9.99
N ALA A 56 -7.65 -10.38 9.77
CA ALA A 56 -7.00 -10.87 8.56
C ALA A 56 -7.15 -12.40 8.42
N PRO A 57 -7.50 -12.90 7.22
CA PRO A 57 -7.59 -14.33 6.96
C PRO A 57 -6.22 -14.98 7.10
N VAL A 58 -6.20 -16.24 7.53
CA VAL A 58 -4.98 -17.04 7.65
C VAL A 58 -4.95 -18.06 6.53
N SER A 59 -4.05 -17.85 5.58
CA SER A 59 -3.95 -18.62 4.35
C SER A 59 -2.50 -18.95 4.03
N VAL A 60 -2.26 -20.15 3.49
CA VAL A 60 -0.96 -20.54 2.96
C VAL A 60 -1.02 -20.45 1.45
N ILE A 61 -0.26 -19.52 0.89
CA ILE A 61 -0.20 -19.28 -0.55
C ILE A 61 1.18 -19.66 -1.05
N ASP A 62 1.22 -20.29 -2.21
CA ASP A 62 2.44 -20.54 -2.96
C ASP A 62 2.41 -19.81 -4.29
N ALA A 63 3.56 -19.33 -4.75
CA ALA A 63 3.67 -18.48 -5.92
C ALA A 63 4.90 -18.85 -6.75
N HIS A 64 4.72 -18.84 -8.08
CA HIS A 64 5.73 -19.18 -9.08
C HIS A 64 5.65 -18.24 -10.27
N VAL A 65 6.81 -17.89 -10.82
CA VAL A 65 6.99 -17.12 -12.05
C VAL A 65 7.96 -17.89 -12.94
N ASP A 66 7.52 -18.21 -14.16
CA ASP A 66 8.27 -19.02 -15.12
C ASP A 66 8.06 -18.45 -16.52
N MET A 67 9.11 -17.97 -17.17
CA MET A 67 9.04 -17.37 -18.51
C MET A 67 9.04 -18.41 -19.63
N HIS A 68 9.36 -19.66 -19.33
CA HIS A 68 9.48 -20.74 -20.30
C HIS A 68 8.69 -21.99 -19.88
N PHE A 69 7.47 -21.78 -19.38
CA PHE A 69 6.61 -22.87 -18.99
C PHE A 69 6.15 -23.68 -20.22
N GLU A 70 6.49 -24.98 -20.27
CA GLU A 70 6.05 -25.91 -21.30
C GLU A 70 4.55 -26.25 -21.16
N ASN A 71 3.80 -26.08 -22.24
CA ASN A 71 2.38 -26.45 -22.32
C ASN A 71 2.07 -27.15 -23.67
N MET A 72 0.81 -27.59 -23.86
CA MET A 72 0.41 -28.33 -25.08
C MET A 72 0.52 -27.51 -26.38
N MET A 73 0.68 -26.20 -26.31
CA MET A 73 0.80 -25.26 -27.43
C MET A 73 2.23 -24.71 -27.59
N GLY A 74 3.19 -25.16 -26.78
CA GLY A 74 4.58 -24.71 -26.80
C GLY A 74 5.02 -24.10 -25.47
N THR A 75 6.04 -23.26 -25.53
CA THR A 75 6.61 -22.58 -24.37
C THR A 75 5.98 -21.19 -24.21
N SER A 76 5.54 -20.85 -23.00
CA SER A 76 4.88 -19.57 -22.72
C SER A 76 5.22 -19.06 -21.32
N PRO A 77 5.23 -17.75 -21.07
CA PRO A 77 5.37 -17.24 -19.71
C PRO A 77 4.15 -17.61 -18.86
N ASN A 78 4.37 -17.82 -17.57
CA ASN A 78 3.35 -18.26 -16.64
C ASN A 78 3.59 -17.76 -15.22
N ILE A 79 2.56 -17.16 -14.64
CA ILE A 79 2.48 -16.83 -13.22
C ILE A 79 1.37 -17.65 -12.60
N ARG A 80 1.67 -18.28 -11.45
CA ARG A 80 0.71 -19.07 -10.67
C ARG A 80 0.75 -18.66 -9.23
N LEU A 81 -0.42 -18.35 -8.67
CA LEU A 81 -0.62 -18.24 -7.23
C LEU A 81 -1.56 -19.37 -6.82
N THR A 82 -1.17 -20.20 -5.86
CA THR A 82 -1.97 -21.34 -5.38
C THR A 82 -2.29 -21.15 -3.92
N LEU A 83 -3.58 -21.14 -3.57
CA LEU A 83 -4.00 -21.17 -2.18
C LEU A 83 -3.94 -22.62 -1.72
N LEU A 84 -2.91 -22.98 -0.96
CA LEU A 84 -2.66 -24.36 -0.55
C LEU A 84 -3.62 -24.81 0.56
N SER A 85 -3.87 -23.93 1.52
CA SER A 85 -4.72 -24.22 2.70
C SER A 85 -5.12 -22.94 3.42
N GLY A 86 -6.08 -23.05 4.35
CA GLY A 86 -6.51 -21.95 5.22
C GLY A 86 -7.88 -21.39 4.84
N ASP A 87 -8.11 -20.14 5.20
CA ASP A 87 -9.36 -19.42 4.91
C ASP A 87 -9.52 -19.21 3.40
N SER A 88 -10.77 -19.15 2.92
CA SER A 88 -11.04 -18.70 1.55
C SER A 88 -10.94 -17.18 1.48
N LEU A 89 -10.46 -16.66 0.36
CA LEU A 89 -10.19 -15.23 0.19
C LEU A 89 -11.13 -14.64 -0.86
N GLN A 90 -11.87 -13.61 -0.48
CA GLN A 90 -12.66 -12.81 -1.43
C GLN A 90 -11.70 -11.95 -2.25
N THR A 91 -11.66 -12.10 -3.58
CA THR A 91 -10.63 -11.41 -4.38
C THR A 91 -10.85 -9.92 -4.52
N ASN A 92 -12.06 -9.42 -4.29
CA ASN A 92 -12.33 -7.97 -4.18
C ASN A 92 -11.78 -7.34 -2.90
N ASP A 93 -11.49 -8.15 -1.89
CA ASP A 93 -10.87 -7.72 -0.64
C ASP A 93 -9.33 -7.83 -0.70
N LEU A 94 -8.76 -8.06 -1.89
CA LEU A 94 -7.33 -8.26 -2.08
C LEU A 94 -6.72 -7.22 -3.03
N GLN A 95 -5.52 -6.79 -2.66
CA GLN A 95 -4.58 -6.14 -3.58
C GLN A 95 -3.35 -7.04 -3.77
N ILE A 96 -2.94 -7.25 -5.02
CA ILE A 96 -1.65 -7.88 -5.35
C ILE A 96 -0.67 -6.76 -5.68
N ILE A 97 0.43 -6.70 -4.96
CA ILE A 97 1.43 -5.65 -5.10
C ILE A 97 2.74 -6.29 -5.50
N THR A 98 3.28 -5.87 -6.64
CA THR A 98 4.58 -6.35 -7.14
C THR A 98 5.62 -5.27 -6.99
N TYR A 99 6.86 -5.69 -6.70
CA TYR A 99 8.03 -4.83 -6.72
C TYR A 99 9.12 -5.50 -7.53
N TYR A 100 9.67 -4.76 -8.49
CA TYR A 100 10.82 -5.18 -9.28
C TYR A 100 11.91 -4.13 -9.18
N THR A 101 13.12 -4.55 -8.79
CA THR A 101 14.29 -3.67 -8.78
C THR A 101 15.05 -3.86 -10.08
N ILE A 102 15.12 -2.79 -10.89
CA ILE A 102 15.84 -2.81 -12.16
C ILE A 102 17.34 -3.01 -11.88
N PRO A 103 18.01 -3.97 -12.53
CA PRO A 103 19.38 -4.29 -12.22
C PRO A 103 20.33 -3.17 -12.67
N SER A 104 21.36 -2.89 -11.88
CA SER A 104 22.36 -1.85 -12.15
C SER A 104 23.40 -2.28 -13.20
N LEU A 105 22.96 -2.86 -14.32
CA LEU A 105 23.83 -3.28 -15.42
C LEU A 105 24.17 -2.10 -16.34
N LYS A 106 25.37 -2.08 -16.91
CA LYS A 106 25.81 -1.00 -17.81
C LYS A 106 24.95 -0.84 -19.08
N ARG A 107 24.30 -1.92 -19.54
CA ARG A 107 23.42 -1.90 -20.72
C ARG A 107 22.09 -1.18 -20.48
N ILE A 108 21.68 -1.07 -19.22
CA ILE A 108 20.43 -0.43 -18.80
C ILE A 108 20.61 1.09 -18.80
N PRO A 109 19.62 1.89 -19.22
CA PRO A 109 19.66 3.35 -19.12
C PRO A 109 19.96 3.85 -17.71
N GLU A 110 20.73 4.93 -17.58
CA GLU A 110 21.21 5.42 -16.27
C GLU A 110 20.09 5.87 -15.32
N ASP A 111 19.01 6.39 -15.88
CA ASP A 111 17.80 6.80 -15.18
C ASP A 111 16.97 5.63 -14.66
N CYS A 112 17.14 4.43 -15.22
CA CYS A 112 16.43 3.21 -14.82
C CYS A 112 17.20 2.36 -13.79
N ARG A 113 18.54 2.36 -13.81
CA ARG A 113 19.38 1.48 -12.96
C ARG A 113 19.06 1.62 -11.47
N GLY A 114 18.74 0.50 -10.83
CA GLY A 114 18.46 0.44 -9.39
C GLY A 114 17.15 1.09 -8.96
N GLN A 115 16.36 1.61 -9.90
CA GLN A 115 15.00 2.06 -9.61
C GLN A 115 14.11 0.86 -9.30
N VAL A 116 13.06 1.13 -8.53
CA VAL A 116 12.05 0.13 -8.18
C VAL A 116 10.77 0.45 -8.92
N ILE A 117 10.30 -0.50 -9.71
CA ILE A 117 8.96 -0.47 -10.26
C ILE A 117 8.04 -1.12 -9.24
N LYS A 118 7.03 -0.37 -8.79
CA LYS A 118 5.93 -0.88 -7.96
C LYS A 118 4.66 -0.87 -8.79
N HIS A 119 3.94 -1.99 -8.78
CA HIS A 119 2.62 -2.08 -9.38
C HIS A 119 1.60 -2.66 -8.41
N THR A 120 0.34 -2.26 -8.56
CA THR A 120 -0.76 -2.76 -7.74
C THR A 120 -1.92 -3.20 -8.62
N ILE A 121 -2.39 -4.40 -8.37
CA ILE A 121 -3.63 -4.93 -8.90
C ILE A 121 -4.64 -4.90 -7.77
N ASP A 122 -5.75 -4.20 -7.94
CA ASP A 122 -6.77 -4.00 -6.92
C ASP A 122 -8.08 -4.67 -7.33
N GLY A 123 -8.43 -5.76 -6.64
CA GLY A 123 -9.67 -6.49 -6.91
C GLY A 123 -10.91 -5.73 -6.47
N GLY A 124 -10.77 -4.65 -5.68
CA GLY A 124 -11.87 -3.78 -5.31
C GLY A 124 -12.36 -2.89 -6.47
N LEU A 125 -11.63 -2.85 -7.58
CA LEU A 125 -12.02 -2.11 -8.79
C LEU A 125 -12.97 -2.93 -9.66
N GLU A 126 -13.86 -2.25 -10.38
CA GLU A 126 -14.74 -2.92 -11.35
C GLU A 126 -13.91 -3.49 -12.51
N PRO A 127 -14.10 -4.76 -12.90
CA PRO A 127 -13.39 -5.34 -14.03
C PRO A 127 -13.60 -4.55 -15.34
N GLY A 128 -12.51 -4.21 -16.01
CA GLY A 128 -12.43 -3.36 -17.19
C GLY A 128 -12.39 -1.86 -16.92
N SER A 129 -12.55 -1.41 -15.67
CA SER A 129 -12.61 0.03 -15.34
C SER A 129 -11.25 0.73 -15.31
N ALA A 130 -10.18 -0.02 -15.06
CA ALA A 130 -8.83 0.50 -14.92
C ALA A 130 -7.82 -0.42 -15.63
N PRO A 131 -7.83 -0.49 -16.97
CA PRO A 131 -6.81 -1.24 -17.70
C PRO A 131 -5.43 -0.63 -17.46
N TRP A 132 -4.38 -1.45 -17.50
CA TRP A 132 -3.01 -0.95 -17.45
C TRP A 132 -2.67 -0.13 -18.70
N ASP A 133 -2.13 1.07 -18.51
CA ASP A 133 -1.68 1.94 -19.59
C ASP A 133 -0.20 1.66 -19.89
N ARG A 134 0.07 1.01 -21.03
CA ARG A 134 1.42 0.59 -21.43
C ARG A 134 2.34 1.77 -21.78
N GLU A 135 1.78 2.95 -22.05
CA GLU A 135 2.53 4.12 -22.52
C GLU A 135 3.12 4.96 -21.38
N LEU A 136 2.65 4.75 -20.15
CA LEU A 136 3.15 5.49 -18.99
C LEU A 136 4.44 4.86 -18.47
N ASN A 137 5.41 5.70 -18.15
CA ASN A 137 6.66 5.27 -17.54
C ASN A 137 6.39 4.71 -16.12
N PRO A 138 6.70 3.44 -15.85
CA PRO A 138 6.28 2.76 -14.62
C PRO A 138 7.07 3.20 -13.37
N ILE A 139 8.22 3.84 -13.56
CA ILE A 139 9.07 4.36 -12.47
C ILE A 139 8.49 5.70 -11.96
N THR A 140 8.09 6.57 -12.89
CA THR A 140 7.62 7.92 -12.57
C THR A 140 6.10 8.01 -12.39
N HIS A 141 5.36 7.07 -12.98
CA HIS A 141 3.90 7.00 -12.94
C HIS A 141 3.45 5.57 -12.58
N PRO A 142 3.67 5.13 -11.32
CA PRO A 142 3.19 3.82 -10.89
C PRO A 142 1.66 3.76 -10.97
N GLN A 143 1.16 2.64 -11.48
CA GLN A 143 -0.26 2.46 -11.77
C GLN A 143 -0.94 1.50 -10.78
N VAL A 144 -2.26 1.61 -10.73
CA VAL A 144 -3.14 0.61 -10.12
C VAL A 144 -4.10 0.15 -11.20
N ASN A 145 -4.23 -1.16 -11.41
CA ASN A 145 -5.18 -1.73 -12.35
C ASN A 145 -6.18 -2.68 -11.65
N ASP A 146 -7.22 -3.07 -12.36
CA ASP A 146 -8.34 -3.90 -11.89
C ASP A 146 -8.05 -5.42 -11.86
N GLY A 147 -6.93 -5.85 -12.45
CA GLY A 147 -6.60 -7.27 -12.54
C GLY A 147 -7.49 -8.05 -13.49
N GLY A 148 -8.11 -7.40 -14.50
CA GLY A 148 -8.95 -8.07 -15.50
C GLY A 148 -8.26 -9.26 -16.19
N ILE A 149 -6.93 -9.26 -16.22
CA ILE A 149 -6.00 -10.30 -16.72
C ILE A 149 -5.82 -11.53 -15.80
N LEU A 150 -6.14 -11.39 -14.51
CA LEU A 150 -6.05 -12.46 -13.53
C LEU A 150 -7.37 -13.23 -13.53
N LYS A 151 -7.35 -14.44 -14.08
CA LYS A 151 -8.53 -15.30 -14.13
C LYS A 151 -8.36 -16.50 -13.20
N LEU A 152 -9.46 -16.93 -12.58
CA LEU A 152 -9.52 -18.21 -11.90
C LEU A 152 -9.62 -19.33 -12.94
N ASN A 153 -8.62 -20.21 -12.99
CA ASN A 153 -8.72 -21.43 -13.78
C ASN A 153 -9.46 -22.49 -12.96
N GLU A 154 -10.76 -22.64 -13.21
CA GLU A 154 -11.34 -23.97 -13.20
C GLU A 154 -10.87 -24.69 -14.48
N VAL A 155 -10.54 -25.97 -14.37
CA VAL A 155 -9.91 -26.77 -15.44
C VAL A 155 -10.59 -26.53 -16.79
N GLY A 156 -9.87 -25.92 -17.75
CA GLY A 156 -10.27 -25.85 -19.16
C GLY A 156 -11.14 -24.66 -19.58
N GLU A 157 -11.40 -23.69 -18.71
CA GLU A 157 -12.26 -22.54 -19.06
C GLU A 157 -11.48 -21.21 -19.07
N TYR A 158 -11.24 -20.70 -20.28
CA TYR A 158 -10.55 -19.43 -20.54
C TYR A 158 -11.45 -18.20 -20.33
N ASN A 159 -12.71 -18.41 -19.94
CA ASN A 159 -13.74 -17.40 -19.65
C ASN A 159 -14.07 -17.31 -18.15
N GLY A 160 -13.07 -17.54 -17.29
CA GLY A 160 -13.25 -17.43 -15.84
C GLY A 160 -13.56 -16.01 -15.37
N ALA A 161 -14.14 -15.90 -14.18
CA ALA A 161 -14.37 -14.63 -13.50
C ALA A 161 -13.06 -13.84 -13.34
N ALA A 162 -13.13 -12.52 -13.51
CA ALA A 162 -11.98 -11.63 -13.29
C ALA A 162 -11.59 -11.60 -11.80
N PHE A 163 -10.36 -11.22 -11.51
CA PHE A 163 -9.97 -10.84 -10.15
C PHE A 163 -10.92 -9.74 -9.64
N GLY A 164 -11.39 -9.89 -8.40
CA GLY A 164 -12.48 -9.08 -7.85
C GLY A 164 -13.84 -9.77 -7.88
N GLU A 165 -14.08 -10.73 -8.78
CA GLU A 165 -15.43 -11.31 -8.98
C GLU A 165 -15.64 -12.69 -8.34
N PHE A 166 -14.62 -13.25 -7.66
CA PHE A 166 -14.72 -14.62 -7.13
C PHE A 166 -14.05 -14.81 -5.77
N VAL A 167 -14.43 -15.91 -5.13
CA VAL A 167 -13.80 -16.40 -3.88
C VAL A 167 -12.69 -17.38 -4.22
N TRP A 168 -11.45 -17.04 -3.90
CA TRP A 168 -10.30 -17.92 -4.02
C TRP A 168 -10.29 -18.94 -2.88
N ARG A 169 -10.42 -20.23 -3.23
CA ARG A 169 -10.54 -21.34 -2.28
C ARG A 169 -9.26 -22.19 -2.23
N PRO A 170 -8.97 -22.84 -1.09
CA PRO A 170 -7.89 -23.81 -1.00
C PRO A 170 -7.94 -24.88 -2.10
N GLY A 171 -6.78 -25.21 -2.65
CA GLY A 171 -6.61 -26.13 -3.79
C GLY A 171 -6.82 -25.49 -5.16
N ARG A 172 -7.18 -24.20 -5.24
CA ARG A 172 -7.36 -23.48 -6.51
C ARG A 172 -6.16 -22.61 -6.86
N VAL A 173 -5.94 -22.43 -8.17
CA VAL A 173 -4.82 -21.67 -8.73
C VAL A 173 -5.35 -20.42 -9.44
N LEU A 174 -4.82 -19.25 -9.08
CA LEU A 174 -4.91 -18.03 -9.87
C LEU A 174 -3.80 -18.06 -10.92
N LYS A 175 -4.18 -17.84 -12.18
CA LYS A 175 -3.23 -17.83 -13.29
C LYS A 175 -3.36 -16.51 -14.05
N VAL A 176 -2.21 -15.95 -14.40
CA VAL A 176 -2.14 -14.91 -15.41
C VAL A 176 -2.24 -15.57 -16.78
N TRP A 177 -2.88 -14.90 -17.74
CA TRP A 177 -2.90 -15.37 -19.12
C TRP A 177 -1.46 -15.58 -19.62
N PRO A 178 -1.16 -16.70 -20.31
CA PRO A 178 0.21 -17.06 -20.63
C PRO A 178 0.72 -16.35 -21.90
N ASP A 179 0.66 -15.02 -21.92
CA ASP A 179 1.23 -14.16 -22.95
C ASP A 179 2.05 -13.04 -22.31
N ALA A 180 3.05 -12.51 -23.03
CA ALA A 180 3.91 -11.45 -22.49
C ALA A 180 3.11 -10.21 -22.10
N GLY A 181 2.06 -9.88 -22.86
CA GLY A 181 1.16 -8.76 -22.60
C GLY A 181 0.52 -8.83 -21.22
N ALA A 182 -0.14 -9.93 -20.88
CA ALA A 182 -0.75 -10.10 -19.57
C ALA A 182 0.26 -10.19 -18.42
N ILE A 183 1.47 -10.67 -18.67
CA ILE A 183 2.53 -10.72 -17.66
C ILE A 183 3.07 -9.31 -17.39
N SER A 184 3.21 -8.48 -18.43
CA SER A 184 3.49 -7.04 -18.29
C SER A 184 2.40 -6.32 -17.50
N ASP A 185 1.12 -6.59 -17.80
CA ASP A 185 -0.03 -6.05 -17.04
C ASP A 185 0.00 -6.49 -15.56
N PHE A 186 0.52 -7.69 -15.26
CA PHE A 186 0.65 -8.19 -13.89
C PHE A 186 1.76 -7.49 -13.10
N PHE A 187 2.88 -7.17 -13.77
CA PHE A 187 4.02 -6.52 -13.12
C PHE A 187 4.00 -4.98 -13.22
N GLY A 188 3.18 -4.43 -14.10
CA GLY A 188 3.00 -2.99 -14.34
C GLY A 188 4.13 -2.33 -15.13
N PHE A 189 4.87 -3.11 -15.93
CA PHE A 189 5.87 -2.62 -16.87
C PHE A 189 6.01 -3.61 -18.02
N ASP A 190 6.54 -3.16 -19.16
CA ASP A 190 6.76 -4.07 -20.28
C ASP A 190 7.96 -5.00 -20.01
N ILE A 191 7.69 -6.28 -19.78
CA ILE A 191 8.73 -7.26 -19.47
C ILE A 191 9.67 -7.55 -20.64
N GLU A 192 9.25 -7.20 -21.86
CA GLU A 192 10.05 -7.37 -23.08
C GLU A 192 10.92 -6.13 -23.37
N ASP A 193 10.76 -5.06 -22.59
CA ASP A 193 11.60 -3.87 -22.71
C ASP A 193 12.97 -4.11 -22.05
N ASP A 194 13.99 -4.15 -22.90
CA ASP A 194 15.39 -4.35 -22.52
C ASP A 194 15.89 -3.28 -21.53
N ASP A 195 15.26 -2.11 -21.49
CA ASP A 195 15.60 -1.02 -20.56
C ASP A 195 15.31 -1.39 -19.10
N TYR A 196 14.48 -2.40 -18.83
CA TYR A 196 14.23 -2.90 -17.47
C TYR A 196 15.03 -4.15 -17.12
N GLY A 197 15.68 -4.78 -18.11
CA GLY A 197 16.56 -5.93 -17.90
C GLY A 197 15.89 -7.13 -17.21
N PHE A 198 14.58 -7.28 -17.39
CA PHE A 198 13.80 -8.37 -16.82
C PHE A 198 14.03 -9.67 -17.60
N GLY A 199 14.05 -10.81 -16.90
CA GLY A 199 14.24 -12.12 -17.52
C GLY A 199 14.54 -13.21 -16.50
N GLU A 200 14.97 -14.38 -16.97
CA GLU A 200 15.41 -15.48 -16.11
C GLU A 200 16.49 -15.03 -15.11
N GLY A 201 16.33 -15.41 -13.85
CA GLY A 201 17.22 -15.04 -12.75
C GLY A 201 16.94 -13.66 -12.15
N SER A 202 16.01 -12.88 -12.70
CA SER A 202 15.46 -11.69 -12.03
C SER A 202 14.68 -12.09 -10.77
N PHE A 203 14.58 -11.17 -9.82
CA PHE A 203 13.79 -11.35 -8.60
C PHE A 203 12.67 -10.32 -8.53
N VAL A 204 11.47 -10.76 -8.20
CA VAL A 204 10.28 -9.92 -7.98
C VAL A 204 9.70 -10.20 -6.60
N GLU A 205 9.44 -9.15 -5.81
CA GLU A 205 8.66 -9.29 -4.58
C GLU A 205 7.17 -9.24 -4.92
N VAL A 206 6.41 -10.24 -4.47
CA VAL A 206 4.95 -10.28 -4.59
C VAL A 206 4.34 -10.29 -3.21
N ASN A 207 3.49 -9.30 -2.97
CA ASN A 207 2.71 -9.13 -1.75
C ASN A 207 1.23 -9.26 -2.06
N ILE A 208 0.46 -9.85 -1.15
CA ILE A 208 -1.00 -9.83 -1.18
C ILE A 208 -1.48 -9.17 0.10
N LEU A 209 -2.14 -8.03 -0.05
CA LEU A 209 -2.75 -7.25 1.01
C LEU A 209 -4.23 -7.61 1.09
N HIS A 210 -4.72 -7.93 2.30
CA HIS A 210 -6.15 -8.04 2.57
C HIS A 210 -6.68 -6.68 3.02
N THR A 211 -7.39 -5.99 2.12
CA THR A 211 -7.77 -4.58 2.24
C THR A 211 -8.66 -4.30 3.46
N PRO A 212 -9.65 -5.12 3.85
CA PRO A 212 -10.47 -4.85 5.05
C PRO A 212 -9.67 -4.90 6.35
N SER A 213 -8.60 -5.70 6.38
CA SER A 213 -7.74 -5.83 7.56
C SER A 213 -6.52 -4.90 7.55
N GLY A 214 -6.17 -4.36 6.39
CA GLY A 214 -4.90 -3.63 6.17
C GLY A 214 -3.63 -4.48 6.30
N LYS A 215 -3.71 -5.82 6.39
CA LYS A 215 -2.55 -6.71 6.60
C LYS A 215 -2.10 -7.40 5.33
N ILE A 216 -0.79 -7.48 5.14
CA ILE A 216 -0.16 -8.34 4.14
C ILE A 216 -0.31 -9.80 4.61
N ILE A 217 -1.07 -10.60 3.85
CA ILE A 217 -1.35 -12.01 4.14
C ILE A 217 -0.42 -12.97 3.37
N PHE A 218 0.28 -12.46 2.35
CA PHE A 218 1.34 -13.17 1.64
C PHE A 218 2.43 -12.18 1.24
N LYS A 219 3.70 -12.56 1.42
CA LYS A 219 4.87 -11.81 0.97
C LYS A 219 5.97 -12.80 0.62
N LYS A 220 6.47 -12.76 -0.62
CA LYS A 220 7.54 -13.64 -1.08
C LYS A 220 8.34 -12.95 -2.17
N GLU A 221 9.66 -13.07 -2.09
CA GLU A 221 10.56 -12.78 -3.21
C GLU A 221 10.61 -14.03 -4.10
N LEU A 222 10.31 -13.84 -5.38
CA LEU A 222 10.21 -14.89 -6.39
C LEU A 222 11.33 -14.71 -7.40
N GLU A 223 12.11 -15.77 -7.61
CA GLU A 223 13.03 -15.85 -8.74
C GLU A 223 12.24 -16.18 -10.01
N VAL A 224 12.48 -15.42 -11.07
CA VAL A 224 11.94 -15.66 -12.40
C VAL A 224 12.68 -16.84 -13.02
N LYS A 225 11.97 -17.94 -13.25
CA LYS A 225 12.52 -19.12 -13.92
C LYS A 225 12.40 -19.02 -15.44
N GLY A 226 13.22 -19.81 -16.12
CA GLY A 226 13.17 -20.02 -17.57
C GLY A 226 13.38 -21.49 -17.90
#